data_AF-A0AAN6JV23-F1
#
_entry.id   AF-A0AAN6JV23-F1
#
_cell.length_a   1.000
_cell.length_b   1.000
_cell.length_c   1.000
_cell.angle_alpha   90.00
_cell.angle_beta   90.00
_cell.angle_gamma   90.00
#
_symmetry.space_group_name_H-M   'P 1'
#
loop_
_entity.id
_entity.type
_entity.pdbx_description
1 polymer ?
#
loop_
_entity_poly.entity_id
_entity_poly.type
_entity_poly.pdbx_seq_one_letter_code
_entity_poly.pdbx_strand_id
1 'polypeptide(L)'
;MPQLHAKIKRGNVEYPPWLSPECRGLIARMLNTNPQERATLTEIMSHPWMTKGYNGPPDNYLPSRKPLQLPLDAAVVEKMTGFDFGPTDLITSQLTKVMESDDYHRA
;
A
#
# COMPACT_ATOMS: atom_id res chain seq x y z
N MET A 1 -7.43 -1.78 25.55
CA MET A 1 -6.87 -0.65 24.75
C MET A 1 -7.98 0.18 24.06
N PRO A 2 -8.96 0.80 24.75
CA PRO A 2 -10.09 1.45 24.06
C PRO A 2 -9.77 2.88 23.57
N GLN A 3 -8.90 3.60 24.29
CA GLN A 3 -8.69 5.04 24.10
C GLN A 3 -7.90 5.37 22.82
N LEU A 4 -6.91 4.56 22.45
CA LEU A 4 -6.12 4.77 21.24
C LEU A 4 -6.96 4.58 19.97
N HIS A 5 -7.75 3.51 19.91
CA HIS A 5 -8.61 3.24 18.75
C HIS A 5 -9.67 4.34 18.56
N ALA A 6 -10.20 4.89 19.66
CA ALA A 6 -11.10 6.02 19.61
C ALA A 6 -10.43 7.28 19.01
N LYS A 7 -9.18 7.56 19.39
CA LYS A 7 -8.41 8.68 18.81
C LYS A 7 -8.11 8.48 17.32
N ILE A 8 -7.72 7.27 16.91
CA ILE A 8 -7.46 6.93 15.50
C ILE A 8 -8.73 7.13 14.66
N LYS A 9 -9.87 6.61 15.14
CA LYS A 9 -11.16 6.75 14.43
C LYS A 9 -11.63 8.21 14.35
N ARG A 10 -11.32 9.02 15.36
CA ARG A 10 -11.68 10.45 15.38
C ARG A 10 -10.86 11.27 14.39
N GLY A 11 -9.60 10.90 14.13
CA GLY A 11 -8.74 11.61 13.17
C GLY A 11 -8.27 12.99 13.62
N ASN A 12 -8.55 13.40 14.86
CA ASN A 12 -8.13 14.69 15.38
C ASN A 12 -6.66 14.61 15.81
N VAL A 13 -5.82 15.39 15.15
CA VAL A 13 -4.37 15.48 15.41
C VAL A 13 -4.05 16.89 15.90
N GLU A 14 -3.34 16.99 17.01
CA GLU A 14 -2.78 18.25 17.49
C GLU A 14 -1.43 18.49 16.82
N TYR A 15 -1.28 19.64 16.14
CA TYR A 15 -0.06 20.00 15.45
C TYR A 15 0.77 20.96 16.30
N PRO A 16 2.05 20.67 16.53
CA PRO A 16 2.91 21.58 17.27
C PRO A 16 3.09 22.94 16.57
N PRO A 17 3.32 24.03 17.32
CA PRO A 17 3.42 25.37 16.75
C PRO A 17 4.66 25.56 15.87
N TRP A 18 5.73 24.80 16.10
CA TRP A 18 6.97 24.85 15.29
C TRP A 18 6.85 24.15 13.94
N LEU A 19 5.73 23.48 13.66
CA LEU A 19 5.52 22.81 12.39
C LEU A 19 5.12 23.81 11.31
N SER A 20 5.78 23.77 10.15
CA SER A 20 5.44 24.68 9.06
C SER A 20 4.01 24.46 8.56
N PRO A 21 3.31 25.51 8.06
CA PRO A 21 1.98 25.36 7.49
C PRO A 21 1.91 24.31 6.38
N GLU A 22 2.94 24.26 5.54
CA GLU A 22 3.07 23.30 4.43
C GLU A 22 3.17 21.86 4.97
N CYS A 23 3.93 21.63 6.05
CA CYS A 23 4.06 20.31 6.66
C CYS A 23 2.74 19.86 7.32
N ARG A 24 2.05 20.77 8.02
CA ARG A 24 0.71 20.51 8.57
C ARG A 24 -0.28 20.09 7.49
N GLY A 25 -0.25 20.78 6.34
CA GLY A 25 -1.08 20.44 5.18
C GLY A 25 -0.80 19.03 4.65
N LEU A 26 0.48 18.66 4.53
CA LEU A 26 0.88 17.32 4.10
C LEU A 26 0.36 16.23 5.07
N ILE A 27 0.60 16.39 6.37
CA ILE A 27 0.18 15.40 7.37
C ILE A 27 -1.35 15.27 7.39
N ALA A 28 -2.10 16.36 7.25
CA ALA A 28 -3.55 16.32 7.18
C ALA A 28 -4.07 15.52 5.97
N ARG A 29 -3.40 15.60 4.82
CA ARG A 29 -3.70 14.79 3.63
C ARG A 29 -3.42 13.30 3.84
N MET A 30 -2.38 12.97 4.61
CA MET A 30 -2.00 11.59 4.95
C MET A 30 -2.92 10.96 5.99
N LEU A 31 -3.30 11.72 7.02
CA LEU A 31 -4.08 11.25 8.16
C LEU A 31 -5.60 11.44 7.99
N ASN A 32 -6.09 11.45 6.74
CA ASN A 32 -7.53 11.42 6.49
C ASN A 32 -8.12 10.06 6.91
N THR A 33 -9.16 10.11 7.74
CA THR A 33 -9.89 8.95 8.24
C THR A 33 -10.71 8.27 7.15
N ASN A 34 -11.17 9.02 6.13
CA ASN A 34 -11.78 8.47 4.93
C ASN A 34 -10.70 7.98 3.96
N PRO A 35 -10.58 6.66 3.69
CA PRO A 35 -9.56 6.14 2.78
C PRO A 35 -9.69 6.65 1.34
N GLN A 36 -10.91 6.97 0.88
CA GLN A 36 -11.15 7.46 -0.49
C GLN A 36 -10.69 8.90 -0.70
N GLU A 37 -10.62 9.69 0.38
CA GLU A 37 -10.15 11.08 0.35
C GLU A 37 -8.70 11.22 0.80
N ARG A 38 -8.09 10.13 1.28
CA ARG A 38 -6.69 10.11 1.70
C ARG A 38 -5.79 10.27 0.47
N ALA A 39 -4.79 11.13 0.60
CA ALA A 39 -3.89 11.37 -0.52
C ALA A 39 -3.14 10.11 -0.95
N THR A 40 -2.99 9.94 -2.26
CA THR A 40 -2.16 8.86 -2.81
C THR A 40 -0.68 9.16 -2.59
N LEU A 41 0.18 8.14 -2.67
CA LEU A 41 1.63 8.35 -2.59
C LEU A 41 2.13 9.29 -3.69
N THR A 42 1.58 9.20 -4.90
CA THR A 42 1.92 10.10 -6.01
C THR A 42 1.63 11.57 -5.67
N GLU A 43 0.47 11.84 -5.06
CA GLU A 43 0.12 13.19 -4.59
C GLU A 43 1.04 13.65 -3.45
N ILE A 44 1.34 12.76 -2.50
CA ILE A 44 2.24 13.04 -1.37
C ILE A 44 3.64 13.40 -1.86
N MET A 45 4.21 12.58 -2.75
CA MET A 45 5.56 12.78 -3.32
C MET A 45 5.67 14.09 -4.12
N SER A 46 4.55 14.54 -4.70
CA SER A 46 4.47 15.80 -5.45
C SER A 46 4.11 17.02 -4.58
N HIS A 47 3.83 16.83 -3.30
CA HIS A 47 3.40 17.90 -2.42
C HIS A 47 4.52 18.95 -2.24
N PRO A 48 4.21 20.27 -2.20
CA PRO A 48 5.22 21.32 -2.11
C PRO A 48 6.21 21.15 -0.95
N TRP A 49 5.75 20.63 0.18
CA TRP A 49 6.64 20.34 1.33
C TRP A 49 7.68 19.25 1.02
N MET A 50 7.35 18.26 0.18
CA MET A 50 8.26 17.17 -0.22
C MET A 50 9.27 17.62 -1.28
N THR A 51 8.87 18.51 -2.18
CA THR A 51 9.70 18.94 -3.32
C THR A 51 10.47 20.23 -3.07
N LYS A 52 10.23 20.93 -1.95
CA LYS A 52 10.92 22.18 -1.58
C LYS A 52 12.43 21.98 -1.49
N GLY A 53 13.17 22.65 -2.36
CA GLY A 53 14.63 22.54 -2.45
C GLY A 53 15.13 21.40 -3.35
N TYR A 54 14.23 20.71 -4.06
CA TYR A 54 14.55 19.63 -4.99
C TYR A 54 13.98 19.93 -6.37
N ASN A 55 14.50 19.26 -7.40
CA ASN A 55 14.06 19.44 -8.79
C ASN A 55 12.74 18.72 -9.13
N GLY A 56 12.20 17.91 -8.21
CA GLY A 56 10.98 17.14 -8.41
C GLY A 56 10.69 16.17 -7.27
N PRO A 57 9.68 15.30 -7.44
CA PRO A 57 9.39 14.22 -6.50
C PRO A 57 10.61 13.29 -6.30
N PRO A 58 10.77 12.68 -5.11
CA PRO A 58 11.86 11.73 -4.87
C PRO A 58 11.70 10.49 -5.76
N ASP A 59 12.84 9.90 -6.17
CA ASP A 59 12.82 8.66 -6.94
C ASP A 59 12.27 7.49 -6.13
N ASN A 60 11.45 6.67 -6.77
CA ASN A 60 10.99 5.41 -6.19
C ASN A 60 12.09 4.36 -6.38
N TYR A 61 12.91 4.14 -5.36
CA TYR A 61 13.98 3.12 -5.36
C TYR A 61 13.47 1.68 -5.20
N LEU A 62 12.17 1.45 -5.30
CA LEU A 62 11.62 0.10 -5.31
C LEU A 62 12.01 -0.61 -6.62
N PRO A 63 12.45 -1.87 -6.55
CA PRO A 63 12.71 -2.65 -7.75
C PRO A 63 11.40 -2.81 -8.54
N SER A 64 11.50 -2.79 -9.87
CA SER A 64 10.37 -3.13 -10.73
C SER A 64 9.85 -4.52 -10.37
N ARG A 65 8.54 -4.62 -10.15
CA ARG A 65 7.89 -5.90 -9.90
C ARG A 65 8.13 -6.82 -11.08
N LYS A 66 8.62 -8.03 -10.81
CA LYS A 66 8.69 -9.12 -11.79
C LYS A 66 7.47 -10.00 -11.59
N PRO A 67 6.52 -10.04 -12.55
CA PRO A 67 5.38 -10.95 -12.47
C PRO A 67 5.84 -12.39 -12.28
N LEU A 68 5.14 -13.14 -11.44
CA LEU A 68 5.38 -14.58 -11.30
C LEU A 68 5.16 -15.25 -12.66
N GLN A 69 5.89 -16.33 -12.89
CA GLN A 69 5.80 -17.12 -14.12
C GLN A 69 5.09 -18.43 -13.84
N LEU A 70 4.33 -18.92 -14.82
CA LEU A 70 3.79 -20.27 -14.80
C LEU A 70 4.83 -21.26 -15.38
N PRO A 71 4.80 -22.54 -14.96
CA PRO A 71 3.91 -23.12 -13.96
C PRO A 71 4.28 -22.76 -12.52
N LEU A 72 3.31 -22.87 -11.60
CA LEU A 72 3.56 -22.72 -10.17
C LEU A 72 4.44 -23.86 -9.64
N ASP A 73 5.25 -23.57 -8.62
CA ASP A 73 6.06 -24.58 -7.95
C ASP A 73 5.17 -25.54 -7.15
N ALA A 74 5.13 -26.81 -7.57
CA ALA A 74 4.32 -27.85 -6.95
C ALA A 74 4.66 -28.07 -5.47
N ALA A 75 5.94 -27.95 -5.08
CA ALA A 75 6.35 -28.12 -3.68
C ALA A 75 5.85 -26.98 -2.78
N VAL A 76 5.66 -25.79 -3.35
CA VAL A 76 5.05 -24.66 -2.63
C VAL A 76 3.54 -24.88 -2.51
N VAL A 77 2.87 -25.28 -3.60
CA VAL A 77 1.43 -25.56 -3.61
C VAL A 77 1.07 -26.67 -2.61
N GLU A 78 1.86 -27.74 -2.54
CA GLU A 78 1.64 -28.83 -1.56
C GLU A 78 1.76 -28.33 -0.12
N LYS A 79 2.75 -27.49 0.18
CA LYS A 79 2.90 -26.88 1.51
C LYS A 79 1.71 -25.97 1.86
N MET A 80 1.10 -25.31 0.89
CA MET A 80 -0.08 -24.47 1.12
C MET A 80 -1.28 -25.27 1.62
N THR A 81 -1.43 -26.54 1.21
CA THR A 81 -2.47 -27.42 1.76
C THR A 81 -2.30 -27.63 3.27
N GLY A 82 -1.07 -27.60 3.79
CA GLY A 82 -0.79 -27.68 5.24
C GLY A 82 -1.21 -26.44 6.05
N PHE A 83 -1.66 -25.37 5.39
CA PHE A 83 -2.16 -24.13 6.01
C PHE A 83 -3.67 -23.93 5.78
N ASP A 84 -4.42 -24.99 5.48
CA ASP A 84 -5.87 -24.96 5.25
C ASP A 84 -6.33 -24.08 4.06
N PHE A 85 -5.45 -23.84 3.08
CA PHE A 85 -5.82 -23.14 1.83
C PHE A 85 -6.62 -24.01 0.85
N GLY A 86 -6.79 -25.30 1.14
CA GLY A 86 -7.53 -26.26 0.32
C GLY A 86 -6.65 -27.23 -0.48
N PRO A 87 -7.26 -28.03 -1.37
CA PRO A 87 -6.54 -29.01 -2.16
C PRO A 87 -5.67 -28.34 -3.22
N THR A 88 -4.58 -29.01 -3.60
CA THR A 88 -3.56 -28.51 -4.55
C THR A 88 -4.14 -28.10 -5.89
N ASP A 89 -5.15 -28.81 -6.39
CA ASP A 89 -5.79 -28.52 -7.68
C ASP A 89 -6.55 -27.18 -7.65
N LEU A 90 -7.25 -26.93 -6.54
CA LEU A 90 -7.99 -25.68 -6.33
C LEU A 90 -7.04 -24.50 -6.21
N ILE A 91 -5.98 -24.66 -5.41
CA ILE A 91 -4.95 -23.62 -5.21
C ILE A 91 -4.29 -23.28 -6.55
N THR A 92 -3.86 -24.30 -7.30
CA THR A 92 -3.23 -24.12 -8.62
C THR A 92 -4.16 -23.39 -9.58
N SER A 93 -5.42 -23.81 -9.68
CA SER A 93 -6.39 -23.21 -10.59
C SER A 93 -6.68 -21.74 -10.24
N GLN A 94 -6.89 -21.44 -8.97
CA GLN A 94 -7.18 -20.08 -8.50
C GLN A 94 -5.99 -19.13 -8.69
N LEU A 95 -4.79 -19.56 -8.29
CA LEU A 95 -3.59 -18.72 -8.42
C LEU A 95 -3.22 -18.50 -9.88
N THR A 96 -3.36 -19.52 -10.73
CA THR A 96 -3.17 -19.39 -12.17
C THR A 96 -4.11 -18.33 -12.74
N LYS A 97 -5.41 -18.40 -12.40
CA LYS A 97 -6.40 -17.41 -12.83
C LYS A 97 -6.07 -15.99 -12.35
N VAL A 98 -5.57 -15.83 -11.12
CA VAL A 98 -5.12 -14.54 -10.61
C VAL A 98 -3.92 -14.02 -11.41
N MET A 99 -2.93 -14.87 -11.68
CA MET A 99 -1.74 -14.49 -12.45
C MET A 99 -2.06 -14.11 -13.89
N GLU A 100 -3.07 -14.74 -14.51
CA GLU A 100 -3.53 -14.42 -15.87
C GLU A 100 -4.41 -13.16 -15.93
N SER A 101 -4.85 -12.61 -14.79
CA SER A 101 -5.73 -11.44 -14.78
C SER A 101 -5.03 -10.15 -15.21
N ASP A 102 -5.78 -9.24 -15.85
CA ASP A 102 -5.27 -7.91 -16.22
C ASP A 102 -4.85 -7.10 -14.99
N ASP A 103 -5.56 -7.24 -13.87
CA ASP A 103 -5.23 -6.58 -12.61
C ASP A 103 -3.84 -6.98 -12.09
N TYR A 104 -3.50 -8.27 -12.18
CA TYR A 104 -2.18 -8.75 -11.78
C TYR A 104 -1.07 -8.22 -12.68
N HIS A 105 -1.33 -8.03 -13.98
CA HIS A 105 -0.33 -7.47 -14.91
C HIS A 105 -0.17 -5.95 -14.79
N ARG A 106 -1.21 -5.24 -14.32
CA ARG A 106 -1.19 -3.77 -14.15
C ARG A 106 -0.56 -3.30 -12.84
N ALA A 107 -0.51 -4.15 -11.81
CA ALA A 107 0.03 -3.83 -10.50
C ALA A 107 1.56 -3.87 -10.44
#